data_AF-A0A5N5L7J4-F1
#
_entry.id   AF-A0A5N5L7J4-F1
#
_cell.length_a   1.000
_cell.length_b   1.000
_cell.length_c   1.000
_cell.angle_alpha   90.00
_cell.angle_beta   90.00
_cell.angle_gamma   90.00
#
_symmetry.space_group_name_H-M   'P 1'
#
loop_
_entity.id
_entity.type
_entity.pdbx_description
1 polymer ?
#
loop_
_entity_poly.entity_id
_entity_poly.type
_entity_poly.pdbx_seq_one_letter_code
_entity_poly.pdbx_strand_id
1 'polypeptide(L)'
;MINMADPSMSLLAASGSDTVKLFNVSLEPGDLCTLSYTPTPGCVVNSVKWNHTNLVVASAGEDKKISLWRENGRSMGTIPVSGTDRGDSIEVILVEVY
;
A
#
# COMPACT_ATOMS: atom_id res chain seq x y z
N MET A 1 25.31 6.78 -20.33
CA MET A 1 25.25 6.58 -18.87
C MET A 1 23.78 6.53 -18.51
N ILE A 2 23.23 5.35 -18.18
CA ILE A 2 21.85 5.27 -17.70
C ILE A 2 21.89 5.54 -16.20
N ASN A 3 21.20 6.58 -15.78
CA ASN A 3 21.02 6.90 -14.37
C ASN A 3 19.99 5.90 -13.85
N MET A 4 20.45 4.88 -13.12
CA MET A 4 19.55 3.93 -12.45
C MET A 4 18.87 4.70 -11.31
N ALA A 5 17.78 5.37 -11.63
CA ALA A 5 16.82 5.79 -10.63
C ALA A 5 16.46 4.55 -9.81
N ASP A 6 16.52 4.70 -8.49
CA ASP A 6 16.25 3.63 -7.54
C ASP A 6 14.98 2.86 -7.96
N PRO A 7 14.99 1.52 -8.09
CA PRO A 7 13.84 0.76 -8.61
C PRO A 7 12.53 1.04 -7.85
N SER A 8 12.65 1.44 -6.59
CA SER A 8 11.55 1.87 -5.71
C SER A 8 10.86 3.15 -6.17
N MET A 9 11.55 4.03 -6.92
CA MET A 9 11.02 5.31 -7.40
C MET A 9 9.99 5.16 -8.54
N SER A 10 9.81 3.94 -9.07
CA SER A 10 8.87 3.63 -10.17
C SER A 10 7.73 2.68 -9.78
N LEU A 11 7.51 2.47 -8.48
CA LEU A 11 6.40 1.63 -8.02
C LEU A 11 5.15 2.45 -7.71
N LEU A 12 4.07 2.18 -8.45
CA LEU A 12 2.74 2.69 -8.18
C LEU A 12 1.96 1.68 -7.35
N ALA A 13 1.23 2.16 -6.34
CA ALA A 13 0.29 1.34 -5.58
C ALA A 13 -1.15 1.81 -5.85
N ALA A 14 -2.05 0.88 -6.09
CA ALA A 14 -3.48 1.19 -6.29
C ALA A 14 -4.35 0.16 -5.58
N SER A 15 -5.43 0.62 -4.95
CA SER A 15 -6.50 -0.24 -4.44
C SER A 15 -7.69 -0.23 -5.38
N GLY A 16 -8.48 -1.30 -5.36
CA GLY A 16 -9.72 -1.38 -6.15
C GLY A 16 -10.86 -2.17 -5.51
N SER A 17 -10.55 -3.06 -4.57
CA SER A 17 -11.54 -3.82 -3.81
C SER A 17 -10.91 -4.17 -2.45
N ASP A 18 -10.87 -5.43 -2.04
CA ASP A 18 -10.08 -5.91 -0.89
C ASP A 18 -8.57 -6.06 -1.18
N THR A 19 -8.13 -5.65 -2.37
CA THR A 19 -6.74 -5.78 -2.83
C THR A 19 -6.05 -4.45 -3.05
N VAL A 20 -4.75 -4.46 -2.79
CA VAL A 20 -3.79 -3.44 -3.23
C VAL A 20 -2.82 -4.10 -4.20
N LYS A 21 -2.64 -3.48 -5.37
CA LYS A 21 -1.71 -3.93 -6.40
C LYS A 21 -0.54 -2.97 -6.53
N LEU A 22 0.65 -3.54 -6.77
CA LEU A 22 1.85 -2.79 -7.08
C LEU A 22 2.21 -2.92 -8.56
N PHE A 23 2.50 -1.79 -9.18
CA PHE A 23 2.89 -1.70 -10.59
C PHE A 23 4.26 -1.08 -10.71
N ASN A 24 5.20 -1.74 -11.40
CA ASN A 24 6.49 -1.16 -11.69
C ASN A 24 6.46 -0.54 -13.09
N VAL A 25 6.44 0.79 -13.16
CA VAL A 25 6.34 1.54 -14.42
C VAL A 25 7.67 1.70 -15.16
N SER A 26 8.77 1.23 -14.56
CA SER A 26 10.07 1.14 -15.24
C SER A 26 10.21 -0.13 -16.09
N LEU A 27 9.29 -1.10 -15.95
CA LEU A 27 9.26 -2.30 -16.79
C LEU A 27 8.81 -1.95 -18.21
N GLU A 28 9.26 -2.75 -19.18
CA GLU A 28 8.79 -2.65 -20.56
C GLU A 28 7.26 -2.84 -20.65
N PRO A 29 6.58 -2.18 -21.61
CA PRO A 29 5.14 -2.26 -21.75
C PRO A 29 4.66 -3.71 -21.86
N GLY A 30 3.95 -4.16 -20.83
CA GLY A 30 3.56 -5.56 -20.59
C GLY A 30 2.78 -5.69 -19.28
N ASP A 31 2.96 -6.82 -18.58
CA ASP A 31 2.40 -6.95 -17.23
C ASP A 31 3.27 -6.20 -16.21
N LEU A 32 2.85 -4.97 -15.93
CA LEU A 32 3.52 -4.11 -14.95
C LEU A 32 3.18 -4.52 -13.51
N CYS A 33 2.19 -5.41 -13.31
CA CYS A 33 1.74 -5.83 -11.98
C CYS A 33 2.77 -6.76 -11.33
N THR A 34 3.45 -6.27 -10.32
CA THR A 34 4.52 -7.00 -9.61
C THR A 34 4.02 -7.72 -8.38
N LEU A 35 2.93 -7.24 -7.76
CA LEU A 35 2.37 -7.83 -6.55
C LEU A 35 0.87 -7.53 -6.42
N SER A 36 0.13 -8.48 -5.84
CA SER A 36 -1.21 -8.30 -5.31
C SER A 36 -1.22 -8.66 -3.83
N TYR A 37 -1.63 -7.72 -2.98
CA TYR A 37 -1.72 -7.88 -1.52
C TYR A 37 -3.17 -7.71 -1.05
N THR A 38 -3.64 -8.62 -0.19
CA THR A 38 -4.98 -8.57 0.41
C THR A 38 -4.82 -8.42 1.92
N PRO A 39 -5.02 -7.23 2.50
CA PRO A 39 -4.87 -7.01 3.93
C PRO A 39 -5.83 -7.88 4.75
N THR A 40 -7.13 -7.81 4.40
CA THR A 40 -8.20 -8.61 4.97
C THR A 40 -9.17 -9.00 3.85
N PRO A 41 -9.34 -10.30 3.55
CA PRO A 41 -10.25 -10.74 2.50
C PRO A 41 -11.69 -10.27 2.75
N GLY A 42 -12.33 -9.74 1.71
CA GLY A 42 -13.71 -9.26 1.78
C GLY A 42 -13.92 -7.91 2.47
N CYS A 43 -12.86 -7.22 2.90
CA CYS A 43 -12.94 -5.85 3.42
C CYS A 43 -12.33 -4.87 2.42
N VAL A 44 -13.09 -3.85 2.01
CA VAL A 44 -12.63 -2.90 0.98
C VAL A 44 -11.46 -2.06 1.50
N VAL A 45 -10.42 -1.93 0.69
CA VAL A 45 -9.27 -1.04 0.90
C VAL A 45 -9.55 0.30 0.25
N ASN A 46 -9.71 1.35 1.06
CA ASN A 46 -10.04 2.69 0.60
C ASN A 46 -8.80 3.61 0.54
N SER A 47 -7.69 3.23 1.16
CA SER A 47 -6.50 4.06 1.23
C SER A 47 -5.21 3.25 1.14
N VAL A 48 -4.24 3.77 0.38
CA VAL A 48 -2.89 3.22 0.24
C VAL A 48 -1.86 4.36 0.17
N LYS A 49 -0.75 4.21 0.90
CA LYS A 49 0.38 5.14 0.87
C LYS A 49 1.71 4.40 1.01
N TRP A 50 2.71 4.88 0.27
CA TRP A 50 4.11 4.54 0.51
C TRP A 50 4.67 5.42 1.62
N ASN A 51 5.64 4.88 2.37
CA ASN A 51 6.49 5.71 3.20
C ASN A 51 7.51 6.50 2.37
N HIS A 52 8.15 7.50 2.97
CA HIS A 52 9.11 8.38 2.29
C HIS A 52 10.37 7.66 1.77
N THR A 53 10.67 6.45 2.27
CA THR A 53 11.78 5.62 1.76
C THR A 53 11.35 4.65 0.66
N ASN A 54 10.06 4.62 0.27
CA ASN A 54 9.48 3.64 -0.68
C ASN A 54 9.74 2.16 -0.31
N LEU A 55 9.94 1.84 0.97
CA LEU A 55 10.20 0.45 1.43
C LEU A 55 8.99 -0.20 2.09
N VAL A 56 8.06 0.63 2.56
CA VAL A 56 6.89 0.20 3.32
C VAL A 56 5.65 0.80 2.68
N VAL A 57 4.64 -0.04 2.51
CA VAL A 57 3.29 0.34 2.11
C VAL A 57 2.38 0.24 3.32
N ALA A 58 1.57 1.26 3.52
CA ALA A 58 0.45 1.26 4.45
C ALA A 58 -0.86 1.19 3.67
N SER A 59 -1.77 0.33 4.10
CA SER A 59 -3.12 0.22 3.54
C SER A 59 -4.16 0.16 4.66
N ALA A 60 -5.29 0.85 4.50
CA ALA A 60 -6.42 0.74 5.41
C ALA A 60 -7.75 0.68 4.66
N GLY A 61 -8.78 0.26 5.38
CA GLY A 61 -10.08 -0.05 4.81
C GLY A 61 -11.16 -0.29 5.85
N GLU A 62 -12.20 -1.00 5.43
CA GLU A 62 -13.37 -1.34 6.25
C GLU A 62 -13.07 -2.27 7.43
N ASP A 63 -11.93 -2.97 7.40
CA ASP A 63 -11.49 -3.87 8.48
C ASP A 63 -11.05 -3.13 9.76
N LYS A 64 -11.09 -1.79 9.73
CA LYS A 64 -10.71 -0.89 10.82
C LYS A 64 -9.27 -1.14 11.29
N LYS A 65 -8.38 -1.53 10.37
CA LYS A 65 -6.95 -1.74 10.63
C LYS A 65 -6.10 -0.96 9.63
N ILE A 66 -4.92 -0.58 10.09
CA ILE A 66 -3.83 -0.15 9.21
C ILE A 66 -2.90 -1.34 9.07
N SER A 67 -2.73 -1.84 7.86
CA SER A 67 -1.80 -2.93 7.54
C SER A 67 -0.51 -2.35 6.96
N LEU A 68 0.62 -2.77 7.51
CA LEU A 68 1.96 -2.41 7.03
C LEU A 68 2.61 -3.63 6.36
N TRP A 69 3.18 -3.43 5.18
CA TRP A 69 3.77 -4.49 4.39
C TRP A 69 4.83 -3.95 3.42
N ARG A 70 5.66 -4.84 2.88
CA ARG A 70 6.73 -4.49 1.91
C ARG A 70 6.37 -4.85 0.49
N GLU A 71 7.06 -4.28 -0.49
CA GLU A 71 6.84 -4.51 -1.93
C GLU A 71 6.86 -5.98 -2.36
N ASN A 72 7.48 -6.87 -1.58
CA ASN A 72 7.49 -8.32 -1.80
C ASN A 72 6.28 -9.05 -1.16
N GLY A 73 5.28 -8.31 -0.67
CA GLY A 73 4.07 -8.83 0.00
C GLY A 73 4.28 -9.28 1.44
N ARG A 74 5.47 -9.09 2.02
CA ARG A 74 5.71 -9.47 3.42
C ARG A 74 4.98 -8.51 4.36
N SER A 75 4.02 -9.04 5.12
CA SER A 75 3.37 -8.30 6.22
C SER A 75 4.39 -7.98 7.32
N MET A 76 4.32 -6.74 7.82
CA MET A 76 5.13 -6.22 8.93
C MET A 76 4.34 -6.05 10.22
N GLY A 77 3.01 -5.97 10.12
CA GLY A 77 2.12 -5.86 11.27
C GLY A 77 0.83 -5.14 10.92
N THR A 78 -0.09 -5.13 11.88
CA THR A 78 -1.35 -4.39 11.78
C THR A 78 -1.56 -3.55 13.03
N ILE A 79 -2.11 -2.35 12.85
CA ILE A 79 -2.47 -1.45 13.92
C ILE A 79 -4.00 -1.34 13.91
N PRO A 80 -4.70 -1.78 14.97
CA PRO A 80 -6.14 -1.62 15.05
C PRO A 80 -6.48 -0.14 15.26
N VAL A 81 -7.41 0.38 14.44
CA VAL A 81 -7.93 1.73 14.60
C VAL A 81 -9.12 1.66 15.54
N SER A 82 -8.86 1.84 16.84
CA SER A 82 -9.92 1.91 17.85
C SER A 82 -10.40 3.35 17.96
N GLY A 83 -11.55 3.70 17.37
CA GLY A 83 -12.14 5.02 17.62
C GLY A 83 -13.12 5.64 16.62
N THR A 84 -13.39 5.06 15.46
CA THR A 84 -14.36 5.65 14.51
C THR A 84 -15.51 4.68 14.23
N ASP A 85 -16.60 4.86 14.97
CA ASP A 85 -17.87 4.14 14.74
C ASP A 85 -18.78 4.86 13.71
N ARG A 86 -18.19 5.76 12.93
CA ARG A 86 -18.86 6.45 11.82
C ARG A 86 -18.14 6.06 10.55
N GLY A 87 -18.92 5.77 9.50
CA GLY A 87 -18.46 5.38 8.17
C GLY A 87 -17.66 6.45 7.43
N ASP A 88 -16.71 7.08 8.13
CA ASP A 88 -15.72 7.98 7.58
C ASP A 88 -14.64 7.14 6.90
N SER A 89 -14.37 7.46 5.64
CA SER A 89 -13.23 6.96 4.87
C SER A 89 -11.98 7.11 5.72
N ILE A 90 -11.36 5.99 6.12
CA ILE A 90 -10.08 6.01 6.83
C ILE A 90 -9.03 6.51 5.84
N GLU A 91 -8.75 7.82 5.87
CA GLU A 91 -7.60 8.36 5.17
C GLU A 91 -6.34 8.02 5.96
N VAL A 92 -5.52 7.12 5.42
CA VAL A 92 -4.19 6.86 5.98
C VAL A 92 -3.30 8.03 5.62
N ILE A 93 -3.15 8.96 6.56
CA ILE A 93 -2.09 9.96 6.54
C ILE A 93 -0.90 9.30 7.23
N LEU A 94 0.10 8.85 6.47
CA LEU A 94 1.36 8.40 7.06
C LEU A 94 2.09 9.66 7.55
N VAL A 95 1.78 10.09 8.78
CA VAL A 95 2.52 11.17 9.45
C VAL A 95 3.88 10.63 9.85
N GLU A 96 4.91 11.41 9.53
CA GLU A 96 6.32 11.16 9.84
C GLU A 96 6.52 10.56 11.23
N VAL A 97 7.11 9.37 11.30
CA VAL A 97 7.80 8.92 12.51
C VAL A 97 9.27 9.19 12.26
N TYR A 98 9.77 10.28 12.84
CA TYR A 98 11.20 10.64 12.89
C TYR A 98 11.96 9.73 13.86
#